data_AF-A0A445HUX9-F1
#
_entry.id   AF-A0A445HUX9-F1
#
_cell.length_a   1.000
_cell.length_b   1.000
_cell.length_c   1.000
_cell.angle_alpha   90.00
_cell.angle_beta   90.00
_cell.angle_gamma   90.00
#
_symmetry.space_group_name_H-M   'P 1'
#
loop_
_entity.id
_entity.type
_entity.pdbx_description
1 polymer ?
#
loop_
_entity_poly.entity_id
_entity_poly.type
_entity_poly.pdbx_seq_one_letter_code
_entity_poly.pdbx_strand_id
1 'polypeptide(L)'
;MMANKLQGAIVSCHSRTRQLSIDEKGRAISAVLTTHQEPFKTKVPELTISHVPPPTPSIKNKDFIIPSTTSGKFGRFGGKFVPETLVASLTQLEAEFKNALRDHAFQAELAEALRDYAGRETPLYHAKRLSEYYKSVNNGKGPDIYLKREDLNHSGSHKMNNALAQAMIAKRMGCKSVVTATGSGQHGLATAAACAKLALDCTVFMADKDIHRQYSNVRLIKLLGAQVEAVDGGFTDAASEAFRYWVGDLENRYHLSGSAVGPHPCPTMVREFQSVIGKETRMQALEKWGGKPDVLVASVGTGSNALGLFHEFIADKDVRFVGVEAGGLGLESGKHSSTLTTGEVGAYHGAISYLLQDQDGQIIHPHSIAAGMEYPGVGPELSFLKESGRAEFCVANDEEALDGTPKT
;
A
#
# COMPACT_ATOMS: atom_id res chain seq x y z
N MET A 1 -15.12 10.25 15.27
CA MET A 1 -13.84 10.60 14.60
C MET A 1 -12.75 9.64 15.09
N MET A 2 -12.32 8.70 14.25
CA MET A 2 -11.11 7.89 14.49
C MET A 2 -10.30 7.90 13.19
N ALA A 3 -8.96 7.93 13.31
CA ALA A 3 -8.09 7.78 12.14
C ALA A 3 -7.87 6.29 11.88
N ASN A 4 -8.31 5.79 10.72
CA ASN A 4 -8.21 4.37 10.38
C ASN A 4 -6.73 3.94 10.22
N LYS A 5 -6.22 3.24 11.24
CA LYS A 5 -4.85 2.70 11.33
C LYS A 5 -4.81 1.18 11.17
N LEU A 6 -5.47 0.60 10.16
CA LEU A 6 -5.51 -0.85 9.99
C LEU A 6 -5.10 -1.22 8.56
N GLN A 7 -4.01 -1.98 8.46
CA GLN A 7 -3.18 -2.11 7.24
C GLN A 7 -2.67 -3.54 7.08
N GLY A 8 -3.45 -4.36 6.37
CA GLY A 8 -3.10 -5.74 6.05
C GLY A 8 -3.45 -6.75 7.14
N ALA A 9 -3.98 -7.89 6.71
CA ALA A 9 -4.09 -9.08 7.54
C ALA A 9 -3.91 -10.34 6.68
N ILE A 10 -3.76 -11.47 7.36
CA ILE A 10 -3.05 -12.67 6.93
C ILE A 10 -3.79 -13.87 7.54
N VAL A 11 -3.97 -14.98 6.83
CA VAL A 11 -4.59 -16.19 7.41
C VAL A 11 -3.74 -17.43 7.22
N SER A 12 -3.74 -18.27 8.26
CA SER A 12 -3.08 -19.57 8.33
C SER A 12 -4.09 -20.72 8.32
N CYS A 13 -3.72 -21.84 7.69
CA CYS A 13 -4.28 -23.15 7.99
C CYS A 13 -3.21 -24.21 8.25
N HIS A 14 -2.64 -24.26 9.47
CA HIS A 14 -1.82 -25.38 9.95
C HIS A 14 -2.16 -25.71 11.43
N SER A 15 -2.57 -26.95 11.71
CA SER A 15 -2.98 -27.39 13.04
C SER A 15 -1.94 -28.30 13.72
N ARG A 16 -1.38 -27.84 14.85
CA ARG A 16 -0.71 -28.70 15.84
C ARG A 16 -1.11 -28.29 17.26
N THR A 17 -1.89 -29.14 17.90
CA THR A 17 -2.49 -28.84 19.22
C THR A 17 -1.46 -28.90 20.34
N ARG A 18 -1.30 -27.80 21.09
CA ARG A 18 -0.82 -27.81 22.47
C ARG A 18 -1.77 -26.98 23.33
N GLN A 19 -2.26 -27.57 24.43
CA GLN A 19 -3.19 -26.92 25.34
C GLN A 19 -2.45 -25.99 26.32
N LEU A 20 -2.88 -24.73 26.39
CA LEU A 20 -2.68 -23.81 27.51
C LEU A 20 -3.93 -22.89 27.61
N SER A 21 -4.20 -22.33 28.79
CA SER A 21 -5.53 -21.84 29.20
C SER A 21 -5.52 -20.45 29.85
N ILE A 22 -6.58 -19.63 29.60
CA ILE A 22 -6.94 -18.37 30.33
C ILE A 22 -5.95 -17.19 30.06
N ASP A 23 -6.27 -15.88 30.14
CA ASP A 23 -7.44 -15.13 30.66
C ASP A 23 -8.06 -14.11 29.66
N GLU A 24 -9.11 -13.40 30.10
CA GLU A 24 -9.73 -12.23 29.49
C GLU A 24 -8.83 -10.98 29.37
N LYS A 25 -8.95 -10.19 28.28
CA LYS A 25 -9.65 -8.88 28.24
C LYS A 25 -9.40 -8.07 26.94
N GLY A 26 -10.48 -7.69 26.26
CA GLY A 26 -10.64 -6.34 25.65
C GLY A 26 -9.91 -5.91 24.36
N ARG A 27 -10.42 -6.34 23.18
CA ARG A 27 -10.65 -5.55 21.92
C ARG A 27 -9.44 -4.91 21.17
N ALA A 28 -9.26 -5.00 19.84
CA ALA A 28 -9.78 -5.84 18.72
C ALA A 28 -8.69 -5.85 17.58
N ILE A 29 -8.81 -5.70 16.23
CA ILE A 29 -9.84 -5.46 15.20
C ILE A 29 -9.30 -5.86 13.78
N SER A 30 -10.09 -5.75 12.70
CA SER A 30 -9.76 -5.96 11.25
C SER A 30 -9.38 -7.39 10.80
N ALA A 31 -9.63 -7.73 9.52
CA ALA A 31 -9.94 -9.09 9.08
C ALA A 31 -9.28 -9.55 7.74
N VAL A 32 -9.09 -10.88 7.60
CA VAL A 32 -8.78 -11.67 6.36
C VAL A 32 -9.30 -13.11 6.51
N LEU A 33 -9.48 -13.89 5.43
CA LEU A 33 -10.14 -15.22 5.45
C LEU A 33 -9.48 -16.32 4.56
N THR A 34 -9.56 -17.60 4.98
CA THR A 34 -9.56 -18.83 4.13
C THR A 34 -10.46 -19.95 4.67
N THR A 35 -10.63 -20.99 3.84
CA THR A 35 -11.47 -22.17 4.03
C THR A 35 -10.82 -23.43 3.39
N HIS A 36 -11.27 -24.62 3.80
CA HIS A 36 -10.96 -25.92 3.18
C HIS A 36 -12.19 -26.86 3.26
N GLN A 37 -12.37 -27.89 2.42
CA GLN A 37 -12.03 -28.07 1.00
C GLN A 37 -12.74 -29.36 0.50
N GLU A 38 -13.39 -29.35 -0.67
CA GLU A 38 -13.70 -30.54 -1.48
C GLU A 38 -14.15 -30.10 -2.91
N PRO A 39 -14.15 -30.97 -3.94
CA PRO A 39 -14.31 -30.57 -5.34
C PRO A 39 -15.78 -30.29 -5.71
N PHE A 40 -16.23 -29.07 -5.43
CA PHE A 40 -17.65 -28.70 -5.55
C PHE A 40 -18.07 -28.34 -6.98
N LYS A 41 -19.12 -28.99 -7.49
CA LYS A 41 -19.87 -28.53 -8.69
C LYS A 41 -20.84 -27.42 -8.28
N THR A 42 -20.92 -26.36 -9.07
CA THR A 42 -21.63 -25.13 -8.71
C THR A 42 -23.16 -25.25 -8.74
N LYS A 43 -23.77 -25.08 -7.57
CA LYS A 43 -25.01 -24.31 -7.38
C LYS A 43 -24.84 -23.45 -6.12
N VAL A 44 -25.14 -22.16 -6.25
CA VAL A 44 -24.90 -21.13 -5.22
C VAL A 44 -26.24 -20.44 -4.91
N PRO A 45 -26.69 -20.39 -3.65
CA PRO A 45 -27.78 -19.51 -3.22
C PRO A 45 -27.32 -18.04 -3.18
N GLU A 46 -28.22 -17.11 -3.44
CA GLU A 46 -27.88 -15.75 -3.88
C GLU A 46 -27.38 -14.80 -2.77
N LEU A 47 -26.34 -14.04 -3.11
CA LEU A 47 -26.13 -12.67 -2.65
C LEU A 47 -25.98 -11.80 -3.91
N THR A 48 -26.72 -10.70 -3.98
CA THR A 48 -26.96 -9.99 -5.25
C THR A 48 -25.75 -9.13 -5.66
N ILE A 49 -25.03 -9.56 -6.69
CA ILE A 49 -23.91 -8.82 -7.31
C ILE A 49 -24.14 -8.79 -8.83
N SER A 50 -24.09 -7.59 -9.42
CA SER A 50 -24.17 -7.39 -10.87
C SER A 50 -22.91 -7.96 -11.55
N HIS A 51 -23.08 -8.81 -12.57
CA HIS A 51 -21.96 -9.59 -13.12
C HIS A 51 -21.97 -9.64 -14.65
N VAL A 52 -20.90 -9.12 -15.27
CA VAL A 52 -20.57 -9.30 -16.68
C VAL A 52 -19.36 -10.26 -16.76
N PRO A 53 -19.46 -11.40 -17.47
CA PRO A 53 -18.43 -12.45 -17.41
C PRO A 53 -17.19 -12.12 -18.28
N PRO A 54 -15.96 -12.18 -17.74
CA PRO A 54 -14.75 -12.06 -18.52
C PRO A 54 -14.41 -13.37 -19.28
N PRO A 55 -13.73 -13.31 -20.44
CA PRO A 55 -13.41 -14.48 -21.25
C PRO A 55 -12.19 -15.28 -20.72
N THR A 56 -12.24 -16.61 -20.88
CA THR A 56 -11.22 -17.54 -20.37
C THR A 56 -9.98 -17.68 -21.27
N PRO A 57 -8.75 -17.36 -20.79
CA PRO A 57 -7.50 -17.63 -21.52
C PRO A 57 -7.02 -19.08 -21.33
N SER A 58 -6.34 -19.65 -22.33
CA SER A 58 -5.79 -21.01 -22.30
C SER A 58 -4.31 -21.07 -21.86
N ILE A 59 -3.93 -22.16 -21.20
CA ILE A 59 -2.60 -22.31 -20.59
C ILE A 59 -1.53 -22.63 -21.65
N LYS A 60 -0.45 -21.83 -21.68
CA LYS A 60 0.90 -22.34 -21.98
C LYS A 60 1.90 -21.78 -20.96
N ASN A 61 2.76 -22.66 -20.47
CA ASN A 61 3.61 -22.44 -19.31
C ASN A 61 4.96 -21.82 -19.72
N LYS A 62 5.41 -20.77 -19.03
CA LYS A 62 6.84 -20.47 -18.76
C LYS A 62 7.00 -19.34 -17.72
N ASP A 63 7.80 -19.63 -16.71
CA ASP A 63 8.67 -18.73 -15.95
C ASP A 63 8.08 -17.38 -15.52
N PHE A 64 7.22 -17.42 -14.49
CA PHE A 64 6.60 -16.25 -13.85
C PHE A 64 7.55 -15.52 -12.89
N ILE A 65 8.74 -15.17 -13.38
CA ILE A 65 9.57 -14.11 -12.78
C ILE A 65 8.87 -12.80 -13.14
N ILE A 66 8.64 -11.89 -12.19
CA ILE A 66 8.22 -10.51 -12.54
C ILE A 66 9.43 -9.85 -13.23
N PRO A 67 9.40 -9.62 -14.56
CA PRO A 67 10.54 -9.06 -15.25
C PRO A 67 10.38 -7.54 -15.19
N SER A 68 10.96 -6.91 -14.17
CA SER A 68 11.25 -5.47 -14.22
C SER A 68 12.28 -5.23 -15.32
N THR A 69 11.80 -5.17 -16.56
CA THR A 69 12.64 -4.93 -17.74
C THR A 69 13.44 -3.63 -17.56
N THR A 70 14.55 -3.49 -18.27
CA THR A 70 15.35 -2.25 -18.31
C THR A 70 14.57 -1.01 -18.75
N SER A 71 13.32 -1.16 -19.23
CA SER A 71 12.38 -0.06 -19.52
C SER A 71 11.53 0.41 -18.32
N GLY A 72 11.65 -0.22 -17.16
CA GLY A 72 10.86 0.14 -15.97
C GLY A 72 9.40 -0.30 -16.03
N LYS A 73 9.11 -1.42 -16.70
CA LYS A 73 7.75 -1.91 -16.97
C LYS A 73 7.45 -3.27 -16.33
N PHE A 74 6.18 -3.45 -15.97
CA PHE A 74 5.55 -4.68 -15.48
C PHE A 74 4.52 -5.13 -16.53
N GLY A 75 4.89 -6.05 -17.42
CA GLY A 75 4.09 -6.30 -18.63
C GLY A 75 3.97 -5.03 -19.48
N ARG A 76 2.73 -4.57 -19.74
CA ARG A 76 2.49 -3.28 -20.42
C ARG A 76 2.50 -2.04 -19.51
N PHE A 77 2.42 -2.22 -18.20
CA PHE A 77 2.29 -1.14 -17.21
C PHE A 77 3.65 -0.58 -16.77
N GLY A 78 3.67 0.64 -16.21
CA GLY A 78 4.88 1.31 -15.74
C GLY A 78 5.50 2.26 -16.78
N GLY A 79 6.82 2.30 -16.85
CA GLY A 79 7.60 3.18 -17.75
C GLY A 79 7.94 4.55 -17.16
N LYS A 80 8.33 5.49 -18.02
CA LYS A 80 8.61 6.90 -17.68
C LYS A 80 7.85 7.82 -18.65
N PHE A 81 6.64 8.25 -18.28
CA PHE A 81 5.77 9.11 -19.09
C PHE A 81 5.81 10.56 -18.58
N VAL A 82 6.99 11.16 -18.63
CA VAL A 82 7.30 12.47 -18.03
C VAL A 82 7.89 13.43 -19.07
N PRO A 83 7.89 14.75 -18.81
CA PRO A 83 8.69 15.70 -19.60
C PRO A 83 10.18 15.34 -19.59
N GLU A 84 10.87 15.63 -20.70
CA GLU A 84 12.30 15.34 -20.89
C GLU A 84 13.19 15.91 -19.77
N THR A 85 12.81 17.05 -19.20
CA THR A 85 13.51 17.71 -18.08
C THR A 85 13.63 16.83 -16.82
N LEU A 86 12.77 15.83 -16.64
CA LEU A 86 12.84 14.88 -15.51
C LEU A 86 13.61 13.60 -15.83
N VAL A 87 13.96 13.33 -17.10
CA VAL A 87 14.59 12.07 -17.52
C VAL A 87 15.98 11.91 -16.88
N ALA A 88 16.75 12.99 -16.78
CA ALA A 88 18.05 12.99 -16.12
C ALA A 88 17.93 12.65 -14.62
N SER A 89 17.13 13.40 -13.87
CA SER A 89 16.96 13.21 -12.41
C SER A 89 16.39 11.83 -12.06
N LEU A 90 15.43 11.31 -12.84
CA LEU A 90 14.91 9.95 -12.65
C LEU A 90 15.93 8.86 -13.00
N THR A 91 16.89 9.15 -13.88
CA THR A 91 17.96 8.21 -14.24
C THR A 91 19.08 8.22 -13.19
N GLN A 92 19.40 9.38 -12.62
CA GLN A 92 20.28 9.50 -11.45
C GLN A 92 19.68 8.79 -10.23
N LEU A 93 18.39 9.01 -9.94
CA LEU A 93 17.66 8.31 -8.89
C LEU A 93 17.65 6.79 -9.11
N GLU A 94 17.46 6.34 -10.35
CA GLU A 94 17.50 4.92 -10.70
C GLU A 94 18.89 4.30 -10.52
N ALA A 95 19.96 5.05 -10.81
CA ALA A 95 21.32 4.63 -10.56
C ALA A 95 21.61 4.51 -9.07
N GLU A 96 21.32 5.55 -8.27
CA GLU A 96 21.63 5.52 -6.84
C GLU A 96 20.74 4.53 -6.06
N PHE A 97 19.49 4.34 -6.45
CA PHE A 97 18.65 3.25 -5.93
C PHE A 97 19.30 1.86 -6.17
N LYS A 98 19.82 1.61 -7.38
CA LYS A 98 20.53 0.35 -7.71
C LYS A 98 21.87 0.21 -6.97
N ASN A 99 22.54 1.32 -6.65
CA ASN A 99 23.74 1.32 -5.81
C ASN A 99 23.40 0.99 -4.36
N ALA A 100 22.42 1.68 -3.77
CA ALA A 100 21.98 1.52 -2.39
C ALA A 100 21.46 0.09 -2.09
N LEU A 101 20.82 -0.57 -3.07
CA LEU A 101 20.44 -1.99 -2.95
C LEU A 101 21.64 -2.98 -2.92
N ARG A 102 22.82 -2.56 -3.36
CA ARG A 102 24.05 -3.38 -3.39
C ARG A 102 25.07 -2.99 -2.32
N ASP A 103 24.89 -1.80 -1.73
CA ASP A 103 25.75 -1.24 -0.71
C ASP A 103 25.44 -1.86 0.66
N HIS A 104 26.32 -2.75 1.13
CA HIS A 104 26.17 -3.40 2.42
C HIS A 104 26.15 -2.43 3.62
N ALA A 105 26.79 -1.26 3.53
CA ALA A 105 26.73 -0.25 4.59
C ALA A 105 25.35 0.43 4.62
N PHE A 106 24.79 0.77 3.46
CA PHE A 106 23.41 1.28 3.38
C PHE A 106 22.39 0.26 3.89
N GLN A 107 22.53 -1.01 3.51
CA GLN A 107 21.63 -2.06 3.99
C GLN A 107 21.72 -2.28 5.51
N ALA A 108 22.92 -2.15 6.09
CA ALA A 108 23.12 -2.20 7.54
C ALA A 108 22.51 -0.98 8.26
N GLU A 109 22.77 0.24 7.78
CA GLU A 109 22.21 1.48 8.35
C GLU A 109 20.67 1.49 8.24
N LEU A 110 20.12 1.01 7.12
CA LEU A 110 18.67 0.92 6.94
C LEU A 110 18.05 -0.15 7.85
N ALA A 111 18.70 -1.31 8.03
CA ALA A 111 18.24 -2.35 8.95
C ALA A 111 18.28 -1.87 10.42
N GLU A 112 19.34 -1.17 10.82
CA GLU A 112 19.44 -0.52 12.14
C GLU A 112 18.33 0.52 12.32
N ALA A 113 18.16 1.43 11.36
CA ALA A 113 17.15 2.49 11.44
C ALA A 113 15.71 1.93 11.44
N LEU A 114 15.42 0.86 10.68
CA LEU A 114 14.14 0.17 10.73
C LEU A 114 13.90 -0.50 12.09
N ARG A 115 14.92 -1.15 12.66
CA ARG A 115 14.82 -1.77 14.00
C ARG A 115 14.63 -0.73 15.10
N ASP A 116 15.61 0.16 15.25
CA ASP A 116 15.77 1.00 16.45
C ASP A 116 15.04 2.34 16.38
N TYR A 117 14.66 2.82 15.18
CA TYR A 117 13.89 4.06 15.02
C TYR A 117 12.47 3.82 14.49
N ALA A 118 12.26 2.85 13.58
CA ALA A 118 10.90 2.51 13.12
C ALA A 118 10.19 1.46 14.00
N GLY A 119 10.92 0.72 14.84
CA GLY A 119 10.35 -0.28 15.77
C GLY A 119 10.04 -1.63 15.12
N ARG A 120 10.84 -2.06 14.12
CA ARG A 120 10.68 -3.35 13.43
C ARG A 120 11.41 -4.49 14.15
N GLU A 121 10.96 -5.75 14.06
CA GLU A 121 9.80 -6.24 13.30
C GLU A 121 8.43 -5.88 13.90
N THR A 122 7.43 -5.70 13.05
CA THR A 122 6.05 -5.46 13.53
C THR A 122 5.38 -6.79 13.87
N PRO A 123 4.64 -6.93 15.00
CA PRO A 123 4.04 -8.21 15.36
C PRO A 123 3.05 -8.79 14.31
N LEU A 124 3.01 -10.12 14.21
CA LEU A 124 1.94 -10.86 13.55
C LEU A 124 0.96 -11.40 14.60
N TYR A 125 -0.17 -10.71 14.79
CA TYR A 125 -1.08 -10.91 15.93
C TYR A 125 -2.33 -11.72 15.58
N HIS A 126 -2.61 -12.82 16.28
CA HIS A 126 -3.83 -13.63 16.11
C HIS A 126 -5.06 -12.94 16.73
N ALA A 127 -5.96 -12.42 15.89
CA ALA A 127 -7.23 -11.82 16.27
C ALA A 127 -8.28 -12.90 16.62
N LYS A 128 -8.06 -13.63 17.71
CA LYS A 128 -8.90 -14.76 18.19
C LYS A 128 -10.39 -14.46 18.14
N ARG A 129 -10.84 -13.37 18.80
CA ARG A 129 -12.25 -12.95 18.86
C ARG A 129 -12.91 -12.72 17.49
N LEU A 130 -12.14 -12.32 16.49
CA LEU A 130 -12.64 -12.07 15.14
C LEU A 130 -12.70 -13.36 14.33
N SER A 131 -11.71 -14.24 14.53
CA SER A 131 -11.72 -15.63 14.05
C SER A 131 -12.93 -16.39 14.59
N GLU A 132 -13.19 -16.26 15.91
CA GLU A 132 -14.35 -16.82 16.61
C GLU A 132 -15.68 -16.27 16.09
N TYR A 133 -15.78 -14.95 15.84
CA TYR A 133 -16.96 -14.33 15.24
C TYR A 133 -17.26 -14.86 13.84
N TYR A 134 -16.28 -14.87 12.94
CA TYR A 134 -16.49 -15.39 11.58
C TYR A 134 -16.75 -16.91 11.57
N LYS A 135 -16.23 -17.67 12.55
CA LYS A 135 -16.58 -19.09 12.75
C LYS A 135 -18.01 -19.28 13.27
N SER A 136 -18.49 -18.41 14.17
CA SER A 136 -19.84 -18.57 14.77
C SER A 136 -20.97 -18.27 13.79
N VAL A 137 -20.82 -17.26 12.92
CA VAL A 137 -21.83 -16.92 11.89
C VAL A 137 -21.82 -17.86 10.68
N ASN A 138 -20.84 -18.76 10.56
CA ASN A 138 -20.66 -19.71 9.45
C ASN A 138 -20.67 -21.18 9.93
N ASN A 139 -21.58 -21.54 10.84
CA ASN A 139 -21.80 -22.91 11.33
C ASN A 139 -20.52 -23.61 11.85
N GLY A 140 -19.66 -22.87 12.55
CA GLY A 140 -18.41 -23.37 13.12
C GLY A 140 -17.22 -23.44 12.15
N LYS A 141 -17.42 -23.12 10.86
CA LYS A 141 -16.35 -23.07 9.85
C LYS A 141 -15.91 -21.63 9.63
N GLY A 142 -14.61 -21.36 9.55
CA GLY A 142 -14.10 -20.01 9.32
C GLY A 142 -12.60 -19.89 9.57
N PRO A 143 -12.02 -18.70 9.28
CA PRO A 143 -10.58 -18.48 9.25
C PRO A 143 -9.93 -18.30 10.62
N ASP A 144 -8.60 -18.44 10.68
CA ASP A 144 -7.78 -17.96 11.79
C ASP A 144 -7.01 -16.70 11.38
N ILE A 145 -7.47 -15.57 11.90
CA ILE A 145 -7.16 -14.23 11.39
C ILE A 145 -5.95 -13.65 12.11
N TYR A 146 -4.88 -13.34 11.37
CA TYR A 146 -3.69 -12.68 11.88
C TYR A 146 -3.55 -11.26 11.28
N LEU A 147 -3.10 -10.31 12.09
CA LEU A 147 -2.89 -8.92 11.68
C LEU A 147 -1.40 -8.62 11.58
N LYS A 148 -0.96 -7.98 10.48
CA LYS A 148 0.40 -7.43 10.41
C LYS A 148 0.38 -6.03 11.02
N ARG A 149 1.03 -5.86 12.17
CA ARG A 149 0.85 -4.66 13.02
C ARG A 149 1.66 -3.44 12.56
N GLU A 150 1.53 -3.06 11.29
CA GLU A 150 2.12 -1.82 10.73
C GLU A 150 1.55 -0.54 11.38
N ASP A 151 0.48 -0.64 12.16
CA ASP A 151 -0.06 0.43 13.01
C ASP A 151 0.80 0.75 14.25
N LEU A 152 1.64 -0.20 14.66
CA LEU A 152 2.61 -0.07 15.75
C LEU A 152 3.99 0.45 15.30
N ASN A 153 4.21 0.52 13.98
CA ASN A 153 5.38 1.15 13.36
C ASN A 153 5.45 2.64 13.78
N HIS A 154 6.65 3.22 13.90
CA HIS A 154 6.79 4.66 14.16
C HIS A 154 6.06 5.50 13.10
N SER A 155 5.59 6.70 13.45
CA SER A 155 4.50 7.47 12.80
C SER A 155 3.10 6.82 12.80
N GLY A 156 2.99 5.50 12.99
CA GLY A 156 1.74 4.77 13.12
C GLY A 156 1.18 4.17 11.83
N SER A 157 2.02 3.96 10.82
CA SER A 157 1.67 3.25 9.58
C SER A 157 2.90 2.74 8.82
N HIS A 158 2.67 1.88 7.82
CA HIS A 158 3.71 1.37 6.90
C HIS A 158 4.51 2.47 6.16
N LYS A 159 4.07 3.74 6.15
CA LYS A 159 4.74 4.81 5.39
C LYS A 159 6.16 5.07 5.87
N MET A 160 6.45 4.83 7.15
CA MET A 160 7.80 4.95 7.73
C MET A 160 8.85 4.12 6.98
N ASN A 161 8.55 2.87 6.61
CA ASN A 161 9.47 1.96 5.93
C ASN A 161 10.09 2.60 4.67
N ASN A 162 9.23 3.24 3.87
CA ASN A 162 9.58 3.91 2.63
C ASN A 162 10.15 5.31 2.83
N ALA A 163 9.59 6.08 3.77
CA ALA A 163 10.06 7.44 4.07
C ALA A 163 11.51 7.44 4.58
N LEU A 164 11.85 6.51 5.47
CA LEU A 164 13.19 6.36 6.02
C LEU A 164 14.21 6.02 4.92
N ALA A 165 13.95 4.99 4.13
CA ALA A 165 14.84 4.55 3.05
C ALA A 165 15.03 5.58 1.93
N GLN A 166 13.95 6.25 1.49
CA GLN A 166 14.06 7.31 0.49
C GLN A 166 14.76 8.57 1.03
N ALA A 167 14.56 8.96 2.29
CA ALA A 167 15.29 10.08 2.88
C ALA A 167 16.80 9.77 3.04
N MET A 168 17.16 8.51 3.30
CA MET A 168 18.57 8.08 3.25
C MET A 168 19.15 8.16 1.83
N ILE A 169 18.37 7.82 0.79
CA ILE A 169 18.78 8.04 -0.61
C ILE A 169 18.92 9.54 -0.92
N ALA A 170 17.98 10.39 -0.50
CA ALA A 170 18.05 11.84 -0.70
C ALA A 170 19.37 12.42 -0.13
N LYS A 171 19.73 12.01 1.08
CA LYS A 171 20.99 12.38 1.74
C LYS A 171 22.22 11.88 0.98
N ARG A 172 22.20 10.66 0.43
CA ARG A 172 23.28 10.10 -0.41
C ARG A 172 23.42 10.78 -1.77
N MET A 173 22.31 11.25 -2.35
CA MET A 173 22.30 12.07 -3.56
C MET A 173 22.79 13.50 -3.32
N GLY A 174 23.06 13.90 -2.07
CA GLY A 174 23.50 15.25 -1.70
C GLY A 174 22.38 16.29 -1.59
N CYS A 175 21.11 15.86 -1.70
CA CYS A 175 19.96 16.73 -1.53
C CYS A 175 19.87 17.23 -0.07
N LYS A 176 19.50 18.50 0.10
CA LYS A 176 19.39 19.17 1.41
C LYS A 176 17.95 19.20 1.91
N SER A 177 16.99 19.20 0.98
CA SER A 177 15.57 19.35 1.25
C SER A 177 14.76 18.21 0.61
N VAL A 178 13.71 17.79 1.29
CA VAL A 178 12.75 16.80 0.84
C VAL A 178 11.38 17.46 0.68
N VAL A 179 10.73 17.19 -0.45
CA VAL A 179 9.35 17.62 -0.71
C VAL A 179 8.44 16.43 -0.91
N THR A 180 7.21 16.52 -0.40
CA THR A 180 6.16 15.51 -0.65
C THR A 180 4.77 16.11 -0.52
N ALA A 181 3.75 15.36 -0.95
CA ALA A 181 2.35 15.69 -0.71
C ALA A 181 1.66 14.65 0.17
N THR A 182 0.60 15.02 0.88
CA THR A 182 -0.16 14.07 1.71
C THR A 182 -1.65 14.43 1.78
N GLY A 183 -2.53 13.41 1.75
CA GLY A 183 -3.97 13.54 2.01
C GLY A 183 -4.29 13.27 3.48
N SER A 184 -4.23 12.01 3.91
CA SER A 184 -4.46 11.61 5.31
C SER A 184 -3.42 12.07 6.35
N GLY A 185 -2.44 12.91 5.96
CA GLY A 185 -1.32 13.35 6.81
C GLY A 185 -0.26 12.27 7.16
N GLN A 186 -0.57 10.98 7.05
CA GLN A 186 0.31 9.88 7.48
C GLN A 186 1.62 9.81 6.68
N HIS A 187 1.61 10.11 5.39
CA HIS A 187 2.83 10.11 4.58
C HIS A 187 3.71 11.34 4.87
N GLY A 188 3.10 12.51 5.04
CA GLY A 188 3.81 13.72 5.50
C GLY A 188 4.45 13.53 6.88
N LEU A 189 3.76 12.86 7.81
CA LEU A 189 4.27 12.56 9.16
C LEU A 189 5.48 11.62 9.13
N ALA A 190 5.41 10.53 8.35
CA ALA A 190 6.54 9.63 8.16
C ALA A 190 7.74 10.33 7.50
N THR A 191 7.48 11.20 6.51
CA THR A 191 8.50 11.97 5.80
C THR A 191 9.18 12.98 6.73
N ALA A 192 8.41 13.77 7.49
CA ALA A 192 8.94 14.72 8.47
C ALA A 192 9.82 14.04 9.53
N ALA A 193 9.39 12.88 10.05
CA ALA A 193 10.16 12.11 11.03
C ALA A 193 11.48 11.59 10.46
N ALA A 194 11.47 11.05 9.24
CA ALA A 194 12.68 10.60 8.56
C ALA A 194 13.66 11.75 8.28
N CYS A 195 13.16 12.90 7.83
CA CYS A 195 13.99 14.09 7.56
C CYS A 195 14.60 14.66 8.84
N ALA A 196 13.81 14.75 9.92
CA ALA A 196 14.29 15.18 11.24
C ALA A 196 15.39 14.26 11.81
N LYS A 197 15.29 12.93 11.62
CA LYS A 197 16.35 11.97 11.99
C LYS A 197 17.64 12.18 11.18
N LEU A 198 17.53 12.60 9.92
CA LEU A 198 18.66 12.64 8.98
C LEU A 198 19.28 14.03 8.81
N ALA A 199 18.70 15.06 9.41
CA ALA A 199 19.02 16.49 9.24
C ALA A 199 18.83 16.97 7.79
N LEU A 200 17.62 16.74 7.26
CA LEU A 200 17.15 17.28 5.99
C LEU A 200 15.99 18.24 6.23
N ASP A 201 15.92 19.34 5.47
CA ASP A 201 14.74 20.20 5.43
C ASP A 201 13.54 19.43 4.83
N CYS A 202 12.32 19.75 5.26
CA CYS A 202 11.12 19.02 4.83
C CYS A 202 9.95 19.96 4.57
N THR A 203 9.37 19.89 3.36
CA THR A 203 8.19 20.66 2.93
C THR A 203 7.06 19.70 2.53
N VAL A 204 5.93 19.78 3.23
CA VAL A 204 4.77 18.90 3.01
C VAL A 204 3.61 19.71 2.43
N PHE A 205 3.27 19.47 1.16
CA PHE A 205 2.09 20.04 0.54
C PHE A 205 0.83 19.26 0.95
N MET A 206 -0.24 19.97 1.29
CA MET A 206 -1.47 19.38 1.81
C MET A 206 -2.68 20.24 1.43
N ALA A 207 -3.77 19.60 0.98
CA ALA A 207 -4.98 20.33 0.62
C ALA A 207 -5.58 21.00 1.86
N ASP A 208 -6.04 22.25 1.75
CA ASP A 208 -6.56 23.03 2.89
C ASP A 208 -7.66 22.29 3.69
N LYS A 209 -8.62 21.72 2.96
CA LYS A 209 -9.71 20.88 3.52
C LYS A 209 -9.16 19.72 4.36
N ASP A 210 -8.05 19.11 3.94
CA ASP A 210 -7.43 18.00 4.65
C ASP A 210 -6.53 18.47 5.80
N ILE A 211 -5.92 19.66 5.72
CA ILE A 211 -5.25 20.31 6.86
C ILE A 211 -6.23 20.46 8.03
N HIS A 212 -7.46 20.91 7.74
CA HIS A 212 -8.53 21.00 8.72
C HIS A 212 -9.01 19.63 9.23
N ARG A 213 -9.24 18.66 8.33
CA ARG A 213 -9.70 17.30 8.71
C ARG A 213 -8.67 16.49 9.50
N GLN A 214 -7.37 16.69 9.25
CA GLN A 214 -6.25 15.90 9.77
C GLN A 214 -5.33 16.71 10.69
N TYR A 215 -5.88 17.72 11.38
CA TYR A 215 -5.16 18.68 12.24
C TYR A 215 -4.16 18.02 13.22
N SER A 216 -4.47 16.84 13.76
CA SER A 216 -3.56 16.07 14.62
C SER A 216 -2.26 15.67 13.93
N ASN A 217 -2.34 15.19 12.68
CA ASN A 217 -1.15 14.83 11.89
C ASN A 217 -0.39 16.10 11.46
N VAL A 218 -1.09 17.17 11.06
CA VAL A 218 -0.47 18.48 10.73
C VAL A 218 0.33 19.03 11.91
N ARG A 219 -0.23 18.98 13.13
CA ARG A 219 0.46 19.43 14.34
C ARG A 219 1.73 18.61 14.62
N LEU A 220 1.68 17.30 14.42
CA LEU A 220 2.86 16.43 14.59
C LEU A 220 3.94 16.69 13.52
N ILE A 221 3.55 16.92 12.26
CA ILE A 221 4.47 17.30 11.16
C ILE A 221 5.22 18.60 11.52
N LYS A 222 4.50 19.63 11.97
CA LYS A 222 5.11 20.91 12.39
C LYS A 222 6.00 20.78 13.64
N LEU A 223 5.65 19.91 14.58
CA LEU A 223 6.49 19.61 15.76
C LEU A 223 7.78 18.86 15.43
N LEU A 224 7.86 18.20 14.27
CA LEU A 224 9.06 17.58 13.72
C LEU A 224 9.92 18.57 12.89
N GLY A 225 9.56 19.86 12.89
CA GLY A 225 10.30 20.91 12.18
C GLY A 225 9.97 21.07 10.69
N ALA A 226 9.06 20.24 10.14
CA ALA A 226 8.68 20.33 8.74
C ALA A 226 7.68 21.46 8.45
N GLN A 227 7.86 22.11 7.30
CA GLN A 227 6.92 23.07 6.73
C GLN A 227 5.68 22.33 6.22
N VAL A 228 4.50 22.97 6.33
CA VAL A 228 3.25 22.45 5.77
C VAL A 228 2.57 23.55 5.00
N GLU A 229 2.59 23.41 3.68
CA GLU A 229 2.04 24.37 2.73
C GLU A 229 0.62 23.96 2.33
N ALA A 230 -0.31 24.91 2.45
CA ALA A 230 -1.70 24.73 2.09
C ALA A 230 -1.92 24.91 0.58
N VAL A 231 -2.72 24.04 -0.01
CA VAL A 231 -3.08 24.10 -1.44
C VAL A 231 -4.60 24.08 -1.59
N ASP A 232 -5.11 24.98 -2.45
CA ASP A 232 -6.51 24.99 -2.85
C ASP A 232 -6.85 23.76 -3.70
N GLY A 233 -8.04 23.18 -3.50
CA GLY A 233 -8.49 21.99 -4.23
C GLY A 233 -8.58 20.74 -3.37
N GLY A 234 -7.82 19.71 -3.73
CA GLY A 234 -7.72 18.39 -3.09
C GLY A 234 -6.33 17.76 -3.20
N PHE A 235 -6.21 16.46 -2.89
CA PHE A 235 -4.91 15.77 -2.84
C PHE A 235 -4.14 15.77 -4.18
N THR A 236 -4.85 15.74 -5.31
CA THR A 236 -4.28 15.85 -6.67
C THR A 236 -3.56 17.17 -6.92
N ASP A 237 -4.09 18.26 -6.36
CA ASP A 237 -3.54 19.61 -6.51
C ASP A 237 -2.30 19.78 -5.62
N ALA A 238 -2.39 19.32 -4.36
CA ALA A 238 -1.25 19.25 -3.44
C ALA A 238 -0.10 18.37 -3.98
N ALA A 239 -0.42 17.25 -4.64
CA ALA A 239 0.57 16.43 -5.34
C ALA A 239 1.21 17.18 -6.52
N SER A 240 0.41 17.91 -7.30
CA SER A 240 0.89 18.71 -8.43
C SER A 240 1.83 19.84 -7.97
N GLU A 241 1.53 20.51 -6.86
CA GLU A 241 2.43 21.53 -6.27
C GLU A 241 3.72 20.92 -5.70
N ALA A 242 3.67 19.77 -5.03
CA ALA A 242 4.89 19.07 -4.60
C ALA A 242 5.81 18.70 -5.78
N PHE A 243 5.24 18.28 -6.92
CA PHE A 243 6.01 18.04 -8.15
C PHE A 243 6.57 19.35 -8.75
N ARG A 244 5.79 20.45 -8.79
CA ARG A 244 6.27 21.76 -9.27
C ARG A 244 7.41 22.30 -8.41
N TYR A 245 7.28 22.20 -7.09
CA TYR A 245 8.29 22.64 -6.11
C TYR A 245 9.59 21.82 -6.21
N TRP A 246 9.52 20.53 -6.56
CA TRP A 246 10.69 19.71 -6.87
C TRP A 246 11.37 20.14 -8.18
N VAL A 247 10.59 20.29 -9.26
CA VAL A 247 11.08 20.70 -10.58
C VAL A 247 11.83 22.04 -10.55
N GLY A 248 11.46 22.95 -9.63
CA GLY A 248 12.14 24.23 -9.45
C GLY A 248 13.58 24.17 -8.90
N ASP A 249 14.08 23.01 -8.42
CA ASP A 249 15.41 22.85 -7.82
C ASP A 249 15.78 21.35 -7.73
N LEU A 250 15.93 20.72 -8.90
CA LEU A 250 16.21 19.29 -9.04
C LEU A 250 17.57 18.85 -8.48
N GLU A 251 18.46 19.79 -8.14
CA GLU A 251 19.78 19.52 -7.56
C GLU A 251 19.73 19.42 -6.03
N ASN A 252 19.05 20.36 -5.35
CA ASN A 252 19.03 20.40 -3.88
C ASN A 252 17.80 19.71 -3.28
N ARG A 253 16.74 19.46 -4.06
CA ARG A 253 15.46 18.90 -3.58
C ARG A 253 15.22 17.48 -4.07
N TYR A 254 14.67 16.66 -3.17
CA TYR A 254 14.23 15.31 -3.45
C TYR A 254 12.71 15.18 -3.28
N HIS A 255 12.00 14.77 -4.34
CA HIS A 255 10.57 14.43 -4.22
C HIS A 255 10.39 13.01 -3.67
N LEU A 256 9.96 12.90 -2.41
CA LEU A 256 9.78 11.62 -1.74
C LEU A 256 8.42 11.03 -2.09
N SER A 257 8.42 10.05 -3.00
CA SER A 257 7.19 9.39 -3.45
C SER A 257 6.59 8.54 -2.33
N GLY A 258 5.37 8.89 -1.91
CA GLY A 258 4.67 8.22 -0.81
C GLY A 258 3.99 6.90 -1.17
N SER A 259 4.01 6.46 -2.43
CA SER A 259 3.40 5.18 -2.82
C SER A 259 3.96 4.63 -4.13
N ALA A 260 3.62 3.37 -4.44
CA ALA A 260 4.15 2.61 -5.57
C ALA A 260 3.53 3.01 -6.93
N VAL A 261 3.40 4.31 -7.17
CA VAL A 261 2.88 4.95 -8.39
C VAL A 261 3.93 5.91 -8.96
N GLY A 262 3.64 6.47 -10.13
CA GLY A 262 4.51 7.40 -10.83
C GLY A 262 5.56 6.71 -11.72
N PRO A 263 6.50 7.47 -12.30
CA PRO A 263 7.48 6.96 -13.25
C PRO A 263 8.49 6.03 -12.57
N HIS A 264 9.03 5.08 -13.32
CA HIS A 264 10.19 4.31 -12.90
C HIS A 264 11.38 5.25 -12.60
N PRO A 265 12.09 5.11 -11.45
CA PRO A 265 12.14 3.93 -10.57
C PRO A 265 11.09 3.89 -9.44
N CYS A 266 10.24 4.90 -9.26
CA CYS A 266 9.46 5.10 -8.04
C CYS A 266 8.56 3.91 -7.62
N PRO A 267 7.79 3.26 -8.51
CA PRO A 267 7.00 2.07 -8.15
C PRO A 267 7.87 0.93 -7.60
N THR A 268 8.96 0.60 -8.30
CA THR A 268 9.92 -0.44 -7.93
C THR A 268 10.59 -0.12 -6.59
N MET A 269 11.05 1.12 -6.42
CA MET A 269 11.74 1.59 -5.20
C MET A 269 10.84 1.53 -3.97
N VAL A 270 9.61 2.01 -4.07
CA VAL A 270 8.65 1.96 -2.96
C VAL A 270 8.28 0.51 -2.63
N ARG A 271 8.16 -0.36 -3.64
CA ARG A 271 7.91 -1.80 -3.43
C ARG A 271 9.05 -2.47 -2.68
N GLU A 272 10.32 -2.24 -3.06
CA GLU A 272 11.46 -2.81 -2.33
C GLU A 272 11.46 -2.39 -0.85
N PHE A 273 11.28 -1.10 -0.57
CA PHE A 273 11.30 -0.60 0.82
C PHE A 273 10.08 -1.02 1.65
N GLN A 274 8.98 -1.43 1.01
CA GLN A 274 7.82 -2.03 1.70
C GLN A 274 7.90 -3.56 1.80
N SER A 275 8.78 -4.24 1.05
CA SER A 275 8.93 -5.71 1.04
C SER A 275 9.26 -6.32 2.41
N VAL A 276 9.77 -5.51 3.34
CA VAL A 276 10.01 -5.90 4.74
C VAL A 276 8.74 -6.43 5.43
N ILE A 277 7.56 -5.93 5.05
CA ILE A 277 6.26 -6.38 5.56
C ILE A 277 6.04 -7.86 5.23
N GLY A 278 6.21 -8.24 3.95
CA GLY A 278 6.09 -9.61 3.48
C GLY A 278 7.17 -10.54 4.06
N LYS A 279 8.42 -10.07 4.10
CA LYS A 279 9.58 -10.83 4.63
C LYS A 279 9.37 -11.25 6.09
N GLU A 280 9.04 -10.30 6.95
CA GLU A 280 8.68 -10.59 8.35
C GLU A 280 7.44 -11.47 8.43
N THR A 281 6.41 -11.21 7.59
CA THR A 281 5.20 -12.05 7.55
C THR A 281 5.52 -13.51 7.24
N ARG A 282 6.43 -13.82 6.31
CA ARG A 282 6.86 -15.20 6.02
C ARG A 282 7.57 -15.82 7.22
N MET A 283 8.49 -15.09 7.85
CA MET A 283 9.24 -15.57 9.01
C MET A 283 8.32 -15.86 10.20
N GLN A 284 7.42 -14.92 10.51
CA GLN A 284 6.45 -15.01 11.60
C GLN A 284 5.35 -16.07 11.33
N ALA A 285 4.98 -16.31 10.07
CA ALA A 285 4.11 -17.43 9.68
C ALA A 285 4.79 -18.79 9.91
N LEU A 286 6.04 -18.92 9.48
CA LEU A 286 6.83 -20.13 9.63
C LEU A 286 7.07 -20.47 11.11
N GLU A 287 7.34 -19.46 11.95
CA GLU A 287 7.47 -19.62 13.40
C GLU A 287 6.15 -20.09 14.04
N LYS A 288 5.02 -19.41 13.75
CA LYS A 288 3.77 -19.59 14.50
C LYS A 288 2.98 -20.82 14.08
N TRP A 289 3.12 -21.29 12.84
CA TRP A 289 2.36 -22.43 12.33
C TRP A 289 3.12 -23.37 11.39
N GLY A 290 4.43 -23.16 11.17
CA GLY A 290 5.27 -24.07 10.40
C GLY A 290 5.08 -24.00 8.88
N GLY A 291 4.46 -22.92 8.36
CA GLY A 291 4.15 -22.79 6.94
C GLY A 291 4.04 -21.33 6.49
N LYS A 292 3.29 -21.12 5.40
CA LYS A 292 2.96 -19.81 4.82
C LYS A 292 1.47 -19.48 5.03
N PRO A 293 1.03 -18.24 4.79
CA PRO A 293 -0.39 -17.91 4.76
C PRO A 293 -1.10 -18.52 3.54
N ASP A 294 -2.41 -18.73 3.61
CA ASP A 294 -3.20 -19.22 2.46
C ASP A 294 -3.76 -18.04 1.62
N VAL A 295 -4.14 -16.95 2.31
CA VAL A 295 -4.59 -15.67 1.73
C VAL A 295 -3.85 -14.52 2.43
N LEU A 296 -3.49 -13.52 1.62
CA LEU A 296 -3.13 -12.18 2.05
C LEU A 296 -4.20 -11.21 1.52
N VAL A 297 -4.76 -10.34 2.38
CA VAL A 297 -5.56 -9.18 1.92
C VAL A 297 -4.88 -7.89 2.37
N ALA A 298 -4.90 -6.90 1.51
CA ALA A 298 -4.42 -5.56 1.77
C ALA A 298 -5.36 -4.51 1.17
N SER A 299 -5.41 -3.31 1.77
CA SER A 299 -6.21 -2.21 1.24
C SER A 299 -5.47 -1.50 0.11
N VAL A 300 -6.18 -1.30 -1.00
CA VAL A 300 -5.66 -0.77 -2.26
C VAL A 300 -6.31 0.57 -2.55
N GLY A 301 -5.62 1.63 -2.14
CA GLY A 301 -5.57 2.86 -2.94
C GLY A 301 -4.41 2.73 -3.93
N THR A 302 -3.39 3.57 -3.79
CA THR A 302 -2.17 3.51 -4.62
C THR A 302 -1.28 2.25 -4.46
N GLY A 303 -1.55 1.38 -3.47
CA GLY A 303 -1.03 0.00 -3.44
C GLY A 303 0.26 -0.30 -2.65
N SER A 304 0.93 0.67 -2.02
CA SER A 304 2.24 0.45 -1.37
C SER A 304 2.26 -0.62 -0.27
N ASN A 305 1.21 -0.72 0.56
CA ASN A 305 1.14 -1.75 1.62
C ASN A 305 0.84 -3.14 1.04
N ALA A 306 -0.03 -3.21 0.02
CA ALA A 306 -0.37 -4.44 -0.68
C ALA A 306 0.85 -5.06 -1.36
N LEU A 307 1.60 -4.28 -2.14
CA LEU A 307 2.84 -4.77 -2.76
C LEU A 307 3.90 -5.17 -1.72
N GLY A 308 4.03 -4.41 -0.62
CA GLY A 308 4.94 -4.76 0.47
C GLY A 308 4.63 -6.10 1.15
N LEU A 309 3.34 -6.43 1.31
CA LEU A 309 2.88 -7.69 1.86
C LEU A 309 2.95 -8.84 0.84
N PHE A 310 2.51 -8.63 -0.39
CA PHE A 310 2.38 -9.66 -1.42
C PHE A 310 3.72 -10.07 -2.06
N HIS A 311 4.66 -9.14 -2.24
CA HIS A 311 5.85 -9.38 -3.08
C HIS A 311 6.70 -10.57 -2.61
N GLU A 312 6.85 -10.76 -1.30
CA GLU A 312 7.58 -11.91 -0.74
C GLU A 312 6.98 -13.26 -1.18
N PHE A 313 5.66 -13.33 -1.37
CA PHE A 313 4.92 -14.55 -1.69
C PHE A 313 4.63 -14.72 -3.18
N ILE A 314 5.23 -13.89 -4.05
CA ILE A 314 4.80 -13.79 -5.45
C ILE A 314 4.90 -15.12 -6.22
N ALA A 315 5.90 -15.93 -5.89
CA ALA A 315 6.16 -17.26 -6.47
C ALA A 315 5.30 -18.39 -5.85
N ASP A 316 4.73 -18.19 -4.66
CA ASP A 316 3.86 -19.17 -3.99
C ASP A 316 2.46 -19.13 -4.63
N LYS A 317 2.28 -19.83 -5.77
CA LYS A 317 1.04 -19.79 -6.60
C LYS A 317 -0.24 -20.25 -5.90
N ASP A 318 -0.10 -20.97 -4.81
CA ASP A 318 -1.14 -21.43 -3.89
C ASP A 318 -1.59 -20.34 -2.89
N VAL A 319 -0.78 -19.30 -2.68
CA VAL A 319 -1.12 -18.16 -1.81
C VAL A 319 -1.88 -17.11 -2.59
N ARG A 320 -3.16 -16.93 -2.24
CA ARG A 320 -4.06 -15.95 -2.86
C ARG A 320 -3.76 -14.54 -2.37
N PHE A 321 -3.83 -13.57 -3.28
CA PHE A 321 -3.65 -12.14 -2.99
C PHE A 321 -4.94 -11.40 -3.30
N VAL A 322 -5.53 -10.74 -2.31
CA VAL A 322 -6.78 -9.98 -2.44
C VAL A 322 -6.51 -8.50 -2.20
N GLY A 323 -6.75 -7.65 -3.18
CA GLY A 323 -6.76 -6.20 -2.99
C GLY A 323 -8.17 -5.69 -2.71
N VAL A 324 -8.38 -5.00 -1.59
CA VAL A 324 -9.67 -4.34 -1.27
C VAL A 324 -9.56 -2.86 -1.59
N GLU A 325 -10.27 -2.43 -2.63
CA GLU A 325 -10.39 -1.03 -3.01
C GLU A 325 -11.55 -0.33 -2.29
N ALA A 326 -11.51 1.00 -2.24
CA ALA A 326 -12.62 1.76 -1.66
C ALA A 326 -13.77 1.87 -2.67
N GLY A 327 -14.90 1.26 -2.32
CA GLY A 327 -16.18 1.37 -3.05
C GLY A 327 -16.90 2.70 -2.83
N GLY A 328 -16.44 3.53 -1.90
CA GLY A 328 -17.02 4.84 -1.59
C GLY A 328 -18.50 4.73 -1.23
N LEU A 329 -19.36 5.50 -1.91
CA LEU A 329 -20.82 5.45 -1.74
C LEU A 329 -21.49 4.35 -2.60
N GLY A 330 -20.75 3.30 -2.96
CA GLY A 330 -21.18 2.21 -3.83
C GLY A 330 -20.86 2.48 -5.31
N LEU A 331 -20.57 1.42 -6.08
CA LEU A 331 -20.08 1.55 -7.46
C LEU A 331 -21.05 2.29 -8.38
N GLU A 332 -22.34 1.94 -8.30
CA GLU A 332 -23.43 2.55 -9.09
C GLU A 332 -23.62 4.06 -8.82
N SER A 333 -23.00 4.62 -7.76
CA SER A 333 -23.05 6.07 -7.47
C SER A 333 -22.04 6.90 -8.27
N GLY A 334 -21.07 6.26 -8.93
CA GLY A 334 -19.90 6.91 -9.54
C GLY A 334 -18.92 7.54 -8.54
N LYS A 335 -19.18 7.47 -7.22
CA LYS A 335 -18.38 8.08 -6.15
C LYS A 335 -17.62 7.01 -5.39
N HIS A 336 -16.54 6.53 -6.00
CA HIS A 336 -15.69 5.46 -5.50
C HIS A 336 -14.21 5.70 -5.83
N SER A 337 -13.31 4.86 -5.32
CA SER A 337 -11.88 4.83 -5.71
C SER A 337 -11.45 3.44 -6.22
N SER A 338 -12.41 2.66 -6.75
CA SER A 338 -12.23 1.26 -7.15
C SER A 338 -11.54 1.09 -8.52
N THR A 339 -10.32 1.58 -8.61
CA THR A 339 -9.54 1.73 -9.86
C THR A 339 -9.30 0.42 -10.62
N LEU A 340 -8.95 -0.66 -9.93
CA LEU A 340 -8.75 -1.98 -10.52
C LEU A 340 -10.07 -2.70 -10.78
N THR A 341 -11.17 -2.29 -10.15
CA THR A 341 -12.49 -2.86 -10.35
C THR A 341 -13.20 -2.26 -11.57
N THR A 342 -13.25 -0.92 -11.67
CA THR A 342 -14.04 -0.20 -12.69
C THR A 342 -13.21 0.65 -13.66
N GLY A 343 -11.92 0.88 -13.39
CA GLY A 343 -11.06 1.73 -14.22
C GLY A 343 -10.51 1.08 -15.50
N GLU A 344 -10.03 1.94 -16.39
CA GLU A 344 -9.43 1.60 -17.68
C GLU A 344 -7.90 1.79 -17.68
N VAL A 345 -7.22 1.43 -18.77
CA VAL A 345 -5.76 1.54 -18.89
C VAL A 345 -5.37 2.81 -19.65
N GLY A 346 -4.56 3.66 -19.01
CA GLY A 346 -4.04 4.90 -19.59
C GLY A 346 -2.78 5.37 -18.86
N ALA A 347 -2.29 6.57 -19.21
CA ALA A 347 -1.06 7.14 -18.66
C ALA A 347 -1.36 8.31 -17.71
N TYR A 348 -0.99 8.17 -16.44
CA TYR A 348 -1.24 9.19 -15.41
C TYR A 348 -0.08 9.28 -14.42
N HIS A 349 0.21 10.50 -13.94
CA HIS A 349 1.33 10.84 -13.05
C HIS A 349 2.70 10.22 -13.41
N GLY A 350 2.95 9.89 -14.68
CA GLY A 350 4.25 9.39 -15.17
C GLY A 350 4.36 7.90 -15.46
N ALA A 351 3.28 7.11 -15.34
CA ALA A 351 3.27 5.69 -15.72
C ALA A 351 1.96 5.27 -16.40
N ILE A 352 2.02 4.18 -17.18
CA ILE A 352 0.80 3.46 -17.60
C ILE A 352 0.32 2.57 -16.45
N SER A 353 -0.94 2.68 -16.07
CA SER A 353 -1.60 1.88 -15.02
C SER A 353 -3.10 1.78 -15.32
N TYR A 354 -3.86 1.08 -14.47
CA TYR A 354 -5.29 1.33 -14.40
C TYR A 354 -5.58 2.70 -13.74
N LEU A 355 -6.59 3.41 -14.22
CA LEU A 355 -7.12 4.64 -13.64
C LEU A 355 -8.63 4.81 -13.89
N LEU A 356 -9.26 5.66 -13.08
CA LEU A 356 -10.61 6.15 -13.27
C LEU A 356 -10.58 7.35 -14.25
N GLN A 357 -11.07 7.13 -15.46
CA GLN A 357 -11.15 8.11 -16.54
C GLN A 357 -12.50 8.01 -17.26
N ASP A 358 -12.92 9.08 -17.92
CA ASP A 358 -14.06 9.07 -18.84
C ASP A 358 -13.66 8.73 -20.29
N GLN A 359 -14.63 8.77 -21.21
CA GLN A 359 -14.45 8.43 -22.62
C GLN A 359 -13.53 9.40 -23.38
N ASP A 360 -13.35 10.63 -22.88
CA ASP A 360 -12.44 11.64 -23.41
C ASP A 360 -11.07 11.61 -22.68
N GLY A 361 -10.83 10.59 -21.84
CA GLY A 361 -9.61 10.40 -21.06
C GLY A 361 -9.43 11.39 -19.91
N GLN A 362 -10.49 12.11 -19.49
CA GLN A 362 -10.41 13.02 -18.36
C GLN A 362 -10.47 12.24 -17.04
N ILE A 363 -9.69 12.67 -16.06
CA ILE A 363 -9.57 11.97 -14.77
C ILE A 363 -10.85 12.15 -13.95
N ILE A 364 -11.53 11.05 -13.65
CA ILE A 364 -12.70 11.05 -12.77
C ILE A 364 -12.23 11.31 -11.33
N HIS A 365 -12.91 12.23 -10.63
CA HIS A 365 -12.57 12.53 -9.24
C HIS A 365 -12.89 11.32 -8.35
N PRO A 366 -11.89 10.76 -7.62
CA PRO A 366 -12.09 9.60 -6.77
C PRO A 366 -12.93 9.98 -5.53
N HIS A 367 -13.48 8.99 -4.86
CA HIS A 367 -14.09 9.21 -3.54
C HIS A 367 -13.90 8.06 -2.56
N SER A 368 -13.69 8.38 -1.28
CA SER A 368 -13.79 7.47 -0.13
C SER A 368 -13.82 8.24 1.19
N ILE A 369 -14.50 7.70 2.20
CA ILE A 369 -14.36 8.16 3.60
C ILE A 369 -12.91 8.10 4.11
N ALA A 370 -12.07 7.23 3.53
CA ALA A 370 -10.66 7.11 3.83
C ALA A 370 -9.80 7.90 2.84
N ALA A 371 -9.42 9.14 3.18
CA ALA A 371 -8.54 10.01 2.38
C ALA A 371 -7.12 9.46 2.08
N GLY A 372 -6.78 8.25 2.56
CA GLY A 372 -5.59 7.49 2.13
C GLY A 372 -5.82 6.58 0.92
N MET A 373 -7.07 6.44 0.48
CA MET A 373 -7.53 5.62 -0.66
C MET A 373 -8.18 6.47 -1.78
N GLU A 374 -8.53 7.72 -1.48
CA GLU A 374 -9.13 8.71 -2.40
C GLU A 374 -8.10 9.19 -3.45
N TYR A 375 -7.82 8.35 -4.45
CA TYR A 375 -6.89 8.60 -5.55
C TYR A 375 -7.33 7.81 -6.80
N PRO A 376 -7.27 8.39 -8.03
CA PRO A 376 -7.93 7.81 -9.21
C PRO A 376 -7.09 6.80 -9.99
N GLY A 377 -5.85 6.54 -9.59
CA GLY A 377 -4.95 5.58 -10.26
C GLY A 377 -4.44 4.48 -9.33
N VAL A 378 -3.63 3.56 -9.83
CA VAL A 378 -3.07 2.47 -9.01
C VAL A 378 -1.64 2.12 -9.42
N GLY A 379 -0.91 1.41 -8.55
CA GLY A 379 0.46 0.99 -8.88
C GLY A 379 0.52 0.13 -10.15
N PRO A 380 1.50 0.34 -11.05
CA PRO A 380 1.61 -0.44 -12.29
C PRO A 380 1.88 -1.93 -12.04
N GLU A 381 2.53 -2.28 -10.92
CA GLU A 381 2.70 -3.69 -10.54
C GLU A 381 1.37 -4.33 -10.10
N LEU A 382 0.49 -3.63 -9.36
CA LEU A 382 -0.85 -4.16 -9.08
C LEU A 382 -1.69 -4.27 -10.36
N SER A 383 -1.53 -3.33 -11.30
CA SER A 383 -2.15 -3.40 -12.62
C SER A 383 -1.74 -4.68 -13.38
N PHE A 384 -0.45 -5.02 -13.33
CA PHE A 384 0.09 -6.27 -13.87
C PHE A 384 -0.43 -7.51 -13.13
N LEU A 385 -0.54 -7.47 -11.79
CA LEU A 385 -1.04 -8.60 -11.00
C LEU A 385 -2.54 -8.86 -11.19
N LYS A 386 -3.35 -7.82 -11.48
CA LYS A 386 -4.73 -7.97 -11.99
C LYS A 386 -4.74 -8.63 -13.36
N GLU A 387 -4.05 -8.03 -14.34
CA GLU A 387 -4.08 -8.47 -15.74
C GLU A 387 -3.60 -9.92 -15.94
N SER A 388 -2.62 -10.34 -15.13
CA SER A 388 -2.06 -11.69 -15.16
C SER A 388 -2.78 -12.70 -14.23
N GLY A 389 -3.82 -12.28 -13.51
CA GLY A 389 -4.60 -13.12 -12.60
C GLY A 389 -3.83 -13.60 -11.35
N ARG A 390 -2.70 -12.98 -11.01
CA ARG A 390 -1.93 -13.33 -9.80
C ARG A 390 -2.53 -12.73 -8.52
N ALA A 391 -3.30 -11.64 -8.64
CA ALA A 391 -4.08 -11.07 -7.55
C ALA A 391 -5.52 -10.82 -8.00
N GLU A 392 -6.47 -11.11 -7.10
CA GLU A 392 -7.88 -10.79 -7.24
C GLU A 392 -8.19 -9.47 -6.52
N PHE A 393 -9.16 -8.71 -7.03
CA PHE A 393 -9.52 -7.39 -6.48
C PHE A 393 -11.02 -7.32 -6.24
N CYS A 394 -11.39 -6.72 -5.12
CA CYS A 394 -12.77 -6.49 -4.71
C CYS A 394 -12.89 -5.13 -4.04
N VAL A 395 -14.11 -4.74 -3.69
CA VAL A 395 -14.42 -3.43 -3.10
C VAL A 395 -15.02 -3.59 -1.72
N ALA A 396 -14.79 -2.59 -0.87
CA ALA A 396 -15.58 -2.36 0.34
C ALA A 396 -16.07 -0.92 0.33
N ASN A 397 -17.38 -0.71 0.44
CA ASN A 397 -17.98 0.62 0.51
C ASN A 397 -17.70 1.29 1.87
N ASP A 398 -18.01 2.59 1.99
CA ASP A 398 -17.68 3.36 3.18
C ASP A 398 -18.45 2.90 4.44
N GLU A 399 -19.64 2.30 4.30
CA GLU A 399 -20.39 1.70 5.42
C GLU A 399 -19.76 0.36 5.85
N GLU A 400 -19.40 -0.51 4.90
CA GLU A 400 -18.68 -1.77 5.17
C GLU A 400 -17.32 -1.51 5.84
N ALA A 401 -16.62 -0.47 5.38
CA ALA A 401 -15.35 -0.02 5.95
C ALA A 401 -15.51 0.50 7.38
N LEU A 402 -16.63 1.17 7.71
CA LEU A 402 -16.97 1.60 9.06
C LEU A 402 -17.37 0.41 9.95
N ASP A 403 -18.15 -0.54 9.44
CA ASP A 403 -18.61 -1.72 10.18
C ASP A 403 -17.47 -2.71 10.49
N GLY A 404 -16.39 -2.69 9.70
CA GLY A 404 -15.13 -3.36 10.01
C GLY A 404 -14.28 -2.71 11.12
N THR A 405 -14.67 -1.53 11.63
CA THR A 405 -14.00 -0.84 12.76
C THR A 405 -14.55 -1.32 14.13
N PRO A 406 -13.89 -1.06 15.27
CA PRO A 406 -14.29 -1.66 16.54
C PRO A 406 -15.52 -0.96 17.13
N LYS A 407 -16.68 -1.60 17.03
CA LYS A 407 -17.86 -1.22 17.83
C LYS A 407 -17.56 -1.54 19.31
N THR A 408 -17.36 -0.48 20.09
CA THR A 408 -17.00 -0.49 21.53
C THR A 408 -18.19 -0.77 22.43
#